data_AF-A0A7X8YRY8-F1
#
_entry.id   AF-A0A7X8YRY8-F1
#
_cell.length_a   1.000
_cell.length_b   1.000
_cell.length_c   1.000
_cell.angle_alpha   90.00
_cell.angle_beta   90.00
_cell.angle_gamma   90.00
#
_symmetry.space_group_name_H-M   'P 1'
#
loop_
_entity.id
_entity.type
_entity.pdbx_description
1 polymer ?
#
loop_
_entity_poly.entity_id
_entity_poly.type
_entity_poly.pdbx_seq_one_letter_code
_entity_poly.pdbx_strand_id
1 'polypeptide(L)' 'VCNTLFSETGDSKYRPAPILKQMVRAGYLGRKTGRGFYDYSAK' A
#
# COMPACT_ATOMS: atom_id res chain seq x y z
N VAL A 1 -4.26 8.22 -1.92
CA VAL A 1 -5.52 7.76 -2.55
C VAL A 1 -6.42 7.06 -1.53
N CYS A 2 -6.04 5.94 -0.90
CA CYS A 2 -6.95 5.28 0.05
C CYS A 2 -7.27 6.13 1.31
N ASN A 3 -6.29 6.88 1.84
CA ASN A 3 -6.53 7.84 2.94
C ASN A 3 -7.54 8.94 2.56
N THR A 4 -7.52 9.44 1.31
CA THR A 4 -8.40 10.52 0.86
C THR A 4 -9.81 10.01 0.61
N LEU A 5 -9.96 8.83 0.00
CA LEU A 5 -11.26 8.18 -0.17
C LEU A 5 -11.94 7.88 1.18
N PHE A 6 -11.21 7.35 2.17
CA PHE A 6 -11.78 7.11 3.49
C PHE A 6 -12.25 8.39 4.18
N SER A 7 -11.48 9.48 4.07
CA SER A 7 -11.85 10.78 4.65
C SER A 7 -13.09 11.40 3.98
N GLU A 8 -13.31 11.18 2.68
CA GLU A 8 -14.43 11.76 1.95
C GLU A 8 -15.70 10.90 1.99
N THR A 9 -15.57 9.57 1.96
CA THR A 9 -16.75 8.66 1.94
C THR A 9 -17.15 8.13 3.32
N GLY A 10 -16.28 8.22 4.33
CA GLY A 10 -16.55 7.69 5.68
C GLY A 10 -16.77 6.17 5.75
N ASP A 11 -16.68 5.48 4.61
CA ASP A 11 -17.02 4.07 4.48
C ASP A 11 -15.86 3.18 4.95
N SER A 12 -16.15 2.25 5.86
CA SER A 12 -15.17 1.36 6.48
C SER A 12 -14.44 0.48 5.46
N LYS A 13 -15.00 0.30 4.26
CA LYS A 13 -14.39 -0.46 3.16
C LYS A 13 -13.06 0.15 2.68
N TYR A 14 -12.91 1.47 2.78
CA TYR A 14 -11.68 2.16 2.36
C TYR A 14 -10.68 2.38 3.48
N ARG A 15 -10.91 1.77 4.66
CA ARG A 15 -9.93 1.83 5.75
C ARG A 15 -8.59 1.30 5.24
N PRO A 16 -7.53 2.13 5.24
CA PRO A 16 -6.24 1.71 4.75
C PRO A 16 -5.67 0.68 5.72
N ALA A 17 -5.55 -0.56 5.26
CA ALA A 17 -5.06 -1.67 6.07
C ALA A 17 -3.67 -1.33 6.66
N PRO A 18 -3.44 -1.61 7.96
CA PRO A 18 -2.19 -1.26 8.64
C PRO A 18 -0.96 -1.90 7.97
N ILE A 19 -1.10 -3.10 7.41
CA ILE A 19 -0.05 -3.79 6.65
C ILE A 19 0.40 -3.01 5.41
N LEU A 20 -0.54 -2.36 4.71
CA LEU A 20 -0.25 -1.54 3.54
C LEU A 20 0.58 -0.31 3.94
N LYS A 21 0.23 0.34 5.05
CA LYS A 21 0.99 1.48 5.59
C LYS A 21 2.41 1.08 6.00
N GLN A 22 2.58 -0.12 6.57
CA GLN A 22 3.90 -0.65 6.93
C GLN A 22 4.76 -0.93 5.69
N MET A 23 4.20 -1.54 4.64
CA MET A 23 4.92 -1.80 3.39
C MET A 23 5.39 -0.51 2.70
N VAL A 24 4.55 0.52 2.69
CA VAL A 24 4.93 1.84 2.15
C VAL A 24 6.05 2.48 2.98
N ARG A 25 5.98 2.40 4.32
CA ARG A 25 7.05 2.89 5.21
C ARG A 25 8.36 2.12 5.05
N ALA A 26 8.28 0.82 4.75
CA ALA A 26 9.43 -0.04 4.49
C ALA A 26 10.05 0.16 3.09
N GLY A 27 9.50 1.05 2.26
CA GLY A 27 10.01 1.29 0.90
C GLY A 27 9.66 0.18 -0.10
N TYR A 28 8.78 -0.75 0.27
CA TYR A 28 8.33 -1.84 -0.61
C TYR A 28 7.19 -1.36 -1.51
N LEU A 29 7.57 -0.54 -2.50
CA LEU A 29 6.64 0.11 -3.42
C LEU A 29 6.30 -0.75 -4.67
N GLY A 30 6.67 -2.02 -4.67
CA GLY A 30 6.40 -2.96 -5.75
C GLY A 30 7.49 -3.01 -6.81
N ARG A 31 7.08 -3.23 -8.06
CA ARG A 31 7.97 -3.45 -9.21
C ARG A 31 9.00 -2.33 -9.42
N LYS A 32 8.66 -1.08 -9.09
CA LYS A 32 9.58 0.06 -9.23
C LYS A 32 10.75 0.04 -8.24
N THR A 33 10.58 -0.61 -7.09
CA THR A 33 11.60 -0.77 -6.05
C THR A 33 12.15 -2.21 -6.01
N GLY A 34 11.80 -3.05 -7.00
CA GLY A 34 12.17 -4.47 -7.03
C GLY A 34 11.47 -5.33 -5.98
N ARG A 35 10.72 -4.75 -5.03
CA ARG A 35 10.05 -5.47 -3.95
C ARG A 35 8.78 -4.76 -3.49
N GLY A 36 7.70 -5.52 -3.35
CA GLY A 36 6.39 -5.10 -2.83
C GLY A 36 5.73 -6.25 -2.08
N PHE A 37 4.48 -6.56 -2.44
CA PHE A 37 3.83 -7.81 -2.03
C PHE A 37 4.56 -9.06 -2.55
N TYR A 38 5.20 -8.91 -3.71
CA TYR A 38 6.03 -9.94 -4.32
C TYR A 38 7.45 -9.41 -4.47
N ASP A 39 8.41 -10.32 -4.46
CA ASP A 39 9.78 -10.01 -4.85
C ASP A 39 9.85 -9.98 -6.38
N TYR A 40 10.16 -8.81 -6.92
CA TYR A 40 10.29 -8.57 -8.36
C TYR A 40 11.78 -8.54 -8.79
N SER A 41 12.71 -8.89 -7.89
CA SER A 41 14.14 -9.02 -8.18
C SER A 41 14.47 -10.23 -9.05
N ALA A 42 13.55 -11.19 -9.21
CA ALA A 42 13.76 -12.43 -9.95
C ALA A 42 13.35 -12.32 -11.43
N LYS A 43 13.91 -11.35 -12.15
CA LYS A 43 13.79 -11.31 -13.62
C LYS A 43 15.13 -11.08 -14.27
#